data_AF-A0A429SAY4-F1
#
_entry.id   AF-A0A429SAY4-F1
#
_cell.length_a   1.000
_cell.length_b   1.000
_cell.length_c   1.000
_cell.angle_alpha   90.00
_cell.angle_beta   90.00
_cell.angle_gamma   90.00
#
_symmetry.space_group_name_H-M   'P 1'
#
loop_
_entity.id
_entity.type
_entity.pdbx_description
1 polymer ?
#
loop_
_entity_poly.entity_id
_entity_poly.type
_entity_poly.pdbx_seq_one_letter_code
_entity_poly.pdbx_strand_id
1 'polypeptide(L)'
;MSGAPPSRVLPATSDELSRLLTAVRRGRVLTVTGRFREPRSLLVREIARRLSSNFYDGVALVCLERPSGVRDLVDGLGCVPGLAYLPCGTANAASWLAERDLLLVLDGSDQLDAGARRWLRTLLGVAPGLRILAAGRTALGLEQERIHRL
;
A
#
# COMPACT_ATOMS: atom_id res chain seq x y z
N MET A 1 -13.43 25.24 25.20
CA MET A 1 -12.03 25.38 24.77
C MET A 1 -11.80 24.39 23.63
N SER A 2 -11.91 24.85 22.38
CA SER A 2 -11.75 23.99 21.20
C SER A 2 -10.25 23.92 20.88
N GLY A 3 -9.59 22.85 21.31
CA GLY A 3 -8.23 22.56 20.87
C GLY A 3 -8.30 22.11 19.42
N ALA A 4 -7.86 22.96 18.48
CA ALA A 4 -7.57 22.52 17.13
C ALA A 4 -6.62 21.29 17.24
N PRO A 5 -6.88 20.19 16.51
CA PRO A 5 -5.96 19.07 16.52
C PRO A 5 -4.56 19.58 16.13
N PRO A 6 -3.47 19.06 16.73
CA PRO A 6 -2.13 19.48 16.34
C PRO A 6 -2.03 19.34 14.82
N SER A 7 -1.66 20.43 14.14
CA SER A 7 -1.40 20.43 12.71
C SER A 7 -0.39 19.34 12.46
N ARG A 8 -0.86 18.19 11.95
CA ARG A 8 -0.06 16.99 11.83
C ARG A 8 0.94 17.24 10.70
N VAL A 9 2.12 17.72 11.07
CA VAL A 9 3.18 18.07 10.13
C VAL A 9 3.54 16.79 9.39
N LEU A 10 3.31 16.80 8.07
CA LEU A 10 3.72 15.70 7.21
C LEU A 10 5.25 15.66 7.18
N PRO A 11 5.87 14.48 7.24
CA PRO A 11 7.33 14.35 7.19
C PRO A 11 7.88 14.50 5.76
N ALA A 12 7.13 15.17 4.89
CA ALA A 12 7.50 15.44 3.51
C ALA A 12 7.09 16.86 3.15
N THR A 13 7.96 17.53 2.40
CA THR A 13 7.65 18.85 1.82
C THR A 13 6.56 18.74 0.74
N SER A 14 5.95 19.86 0.33
CA SER A 14 4.93 19.85 -0.74
C SER A 14 5.48 19.29 -2.07
N ASP A 15 6.71 19.65 -2.41
CA ASP A 15 7.38 19.19 -3.64
C ASP A 15 7.69 17.70 -3.57
N GLU A 16 8.16 17.24 -2.41
CA GLU A 16 8.43 15.83 -2.18
C GLU A 16 7.16 15.01 -2.22
N LEU A 17 6.09 15.46 -1.58
CA LEU A 17 4.79 14.81 -1.65
C LEU A 17 4.29 14.74 -3.10
N SER A 18 4.45 15.81 -3.88
CA SER A 18 4.08 15.82 -5.30
C SER A 18 4.90 14.81 -6.13
N ARG A 19 6.20 14.67 -5.84
CA ARG A 19 7.05 13.64 -6.44
C ARG A 19 6.60 12.23 -6.05
N LEU A 20 6.22 12.00 -4.79
CA LEU A 20 5.75 10.70 -4.31
C LEU A 20 4.39 10.33 -4.92
N LEU A 21 3.45 11.27 -5.01
CA LEU A 21 2.17 11.07 -5.70
C LEU A 21 2.39 10.66 -7.17
N THR A 22 3.32 11.34 -7.85
CA THR A 22 3.70 11.00 -9.23
C THR A 22 4.35 9.62 -9.31
N ALA A 23 5.23 9.28 -8.36
CA ALA A 23 5.89 7.99 -8.29
C ALA A 23 4.89 6.83 -8.07
N VAL A 24 3.88 7.01 -7.22
CA VAL A 24 2.82 6.01 -7.05
C VAL A 24 1.97 5.90 -8.31
N ARG A 25 1.64 6.99 -8.99
CA ARG A 25 0.81 6.94 -10.21
C ARG A 25 1.51 6.26 -11.39
N ARG A 26 2.80 6.55 -11.57
CA ARG A 26 3.60 6.07 -12.71
C ARG A 26 4.30 4.73 -12.44
N GLY A 27 4.59 4.44 -11.18
CA GLY A 27 5.22 3.20 -10.74
C GLY A 27 4.20 2.14 -10.34
N ARG A 28 4.71 0.94 -10.05
CA ARG A 28 3.89 -0.19 -9.57
C ARG A 28 4.10 -0.49 -8.11
N VAL A 29 5.30 -0.24 -7.59
CA VAL A 29 5.63 -0.44 -6.19
C VAL A 29 6.45 0.74 -5.69
N LEU A 30 5.97 1.39 -4.63
CA LEU A 30 6.71 2.40 -3.87
C LEU A 30 6.77 1.97 -2.40
N THR A 31 7.97 1.88 -1.84
CA THR A 31 8.16 1.62 -0.41
C THR A 31 8.80 2.82 0.25
N VAL A 32 8.07 3.40 1.20
CA VAL A 32 8.55 4.41 2.14
C VAL A 32 9.27 3.68 3.28
N THR A 33 10.58 3.85 3.30
CA THR A 33 11.48 3.32 4.31
C THR A 33 11.91 4.41 5.28
N GLY A 34 12.31 4.02 6.48
CA GLY A 34 12.77 4.96 7.50
C GLY A 34 12.90 4.27 8.85
N ARG A 35 13.51 4.93 9.83
CA ARG A 35 13.75 4.31 11.14
C ARG A 35 12.49 4.19 11.98
N PHE A 36 11.61 5.18 11.91
CA PHE A 36 10.42 5.31 12.74
C PHE A 36 9.16 4.94 11.96
N ARG A 37 8.21 4.27 12.63
CA ARG A 37 6.95 3.84 12.02
C ARG A 37 6.05 5.03 11.71
N GLU A 38 5.83 5.89 12.69
CA GLU A 38 4.79 6.92 12.64
C GLU A 38 4.93 7.91 11.47
N PRO A 39 6.11 8.48 11.17
CA PRO A 39 6.28 9.33 9.98
C PRO A 39 5.94 8.61 8.68
N ARG A 40 6.35 7.34 8.52
CA ARG A 40 6.05 6.56 7.31
C ARG A 40 4.55 6.29 7.19
N SER A 41 3.92 5.85 8.28
CA SER A 41 2.48 5.60 8.38
C SER A 41 1.68 6.85 8.01
N LEU A 42 2.12 8.01 8.50
CA LEU A 42 1.56 9.31 8.18
C LEU A 42 1.62 9.60 6.69
N LEU A 43 2.81 9.47 6.11
CA LEU A 43 3.05 9.80 4.72
C LEU A 43 2.27 8.90 3.78
N VAL A 44 2.28 7.57 3.99
CA VAL A 44 1.57 6.65 3.10
C VAL A 44 0.06 6.81 3.18
N ARG A 45 -0.50 7.11 4.37
CA ARG A 45 -1.94 7.38 4.52
C ARG A 45 -2.36 8.68 3.85
N GLU A 46 -1.52 9.71 3.92
CA GLU A 46 -1.78 10.97 3.22
C GLU A 46 -1.72 10.79 1.71
N ILE A 47 -0.73 10.06 1.19
CA ILE A 47 -0.63 9.72 -0.23
C ILE A 47 -1.87 8.92 -0.68
N ALA A 48 -2.27 7.90 0.08
CA ALA A 48 -3.45 7.08 -0.17
C ALA A 48 -4.72 7.94 -0.27
N ARG A 49 -4.91 8.85 0.70
CA ARG A 49 -6.05 9.78 0.72
C ARG A 49 -6.08 10.67 -0.51
N ARG A 50 -4.94 11.25 -0.90
CA ARG A 50 -4.83 12.14 -2.08
C ARG A 50 -5.01 11.42 -3.41
N LEU A 51 -4.68 10.13 -3.46
CA LEU A 51 -4.83 9.32 -4.68
C LEU A 51 -6.12 8.51 -4.73
N SER A 52 -7.00 8.62 -3.73
CA SER A 52 -8.23 7.83 -3.66
C SER A 52 -9.09 7.91 -4.92
N SER A 53 -9.23 9.11 -5.50
CA SER A 53 -9.97 9.34 -6.76
C SER A 53 -9.20 8.99 -8.03
N ASN A 54 -7.94 8.56 -7.93
CA ASN A 54 -7.10 8.19 -9.07
C ASN A 54 -7.17 6.71 -9.43
N PHE A 55 -7.75 5.88 -8.56
CA PHE A 55 -7.88 4.43 -8.73
C PHE A 55 -9.35 4.09 -8.88
N TYR A 56 -9.74 3.52 -10.03
CA TYR A 56 -11.14 3.24 -10.34
C TYR A 56 -11.77 2.25 -9.35
N ASP A 57 -11.01 1.23 -8.93
CA ASP A 57 -11.42 0.21 -7.96
C ASP A 57 -11.05 0.60 -6.52
N GLY A 58 -10.55 1.82 -6.33
CA GLY A 58 -10.30 2.41 -5.03
C GLY A 58 -8.96 2.04 -4.39
N VAL A 59 -8.90 2.24 -3.07
CA VAL A 59 -7.68 2.12 -2.28
C VAL A 59 -7.91 1.19 -1.09
N ALA A 60 -7.09 0.15 -0.99
CA ALA A 60 -7.07 -0.80 0.13
C ALA A 60 -5.98 -0.40 1.13
N LEU A 61 -6.35 -0.01 2.35
CA LEU A 61 -5.36 0.24 3.41
C LEU A 61 -5.32 -0.93 4.40
N VAL A 62 -4.19 -1.63 4.44
CA VAL A 62 -3.93 -2.71 5.39
C VAL A 62 -2.90 -2.27 6.42
N CYS A 63 -3.34 -2.20 7.68
CA CYS A 63 -2.50 -1.82 8.81
C CYS A 63 -1.92 -3.09 9.44
N LEU A 64 -0.60 -3.25 9.37
CA LEU A 64 0.12 -4.43 9.81
C LEU A 64 0.82 -4.14 11.15
N GLU A 65 0.20 -4.56 12.24
CA GLU A 65 0.71 -4.35 13.61
C GLU A 65 1.40 -5.58 14.19
N ARG A 66 1.10 -6.76 13.65
CA ARG A 66 1.64 -8.05 14.05
C ARG A 66 2.09 -8.82 12.81
N PRO A 67 2.94 -9.86 12.94
CA PRO A 67 3.31 -10.72 11.82
C PRO A 67 2.08 -11.16 11.03
N SER A 68 2.11 -10.98 9.71
CA SER A 68 0.98 -11.17 8.82
C SER A 68 1.39 -11.94 7.57
N GLY A 69 0.52 -12.88 7.19
CA GLY A 69 0.69 -13.72 6.01
C GLY A 69 -0.28 -13.34 4.90
N VAL A 70 -0.42 -14.27 3.93
CA VAL A 70 -1.32 -14.09 2.77
C VAL A 70 -2.78 -13.90 3.21
N ARG A 71 -3.23 -14.61 4.24
CA ARG A 71 -4.61 -14.54 4.72
C ARG A 71 -4.97 -13.13 5.19
N ASP A 72 -4.11 -12.50 5.99
CA ASP A 72 -4.34 -11.14 6.49
C ASP A 72 -4.43 -10.11 5.35
N LEU A 73 -3.64 -10.31 4.29
CA LEU A 73 -3.69 -9.44 3.10
C LEU A 73 -4.98 -9.63 2.30
N VAL A 74 -5.44 -10.88 2.15
CA VAL A 74 -6.71 -11.19 1.49
C VAL A 74 -7.88 -10.60 2.27
N ASP A 75 -7.90 -10.78 3.59
CA ASP A 75 -8.92 -10.21 4.48
C ASP A 75 -8.92 -8.68 4.38
N GLY A 76 -7.74 -8.05 4.38
CA GLY A 76 -7.59 -6.60 4.22
C GLY A 76 -8.08 -6.05 2.87
N LEU A 77 -7.88 -6.79 1.79
CA LEU A 77 -8.42 -6.44 0.46
C LEU A 77 -9.94 -6.61 0.39
N GLY A 78 -10.50 -7.61 1.07
CA GLY A 78 -11.95 -7.84 1.14
C GLY A 78 -12.73 -6.72 1.83
N CYS A 79 -12.07 -5.90 2.64
CA CYS A 79 -12.68 -4.77 3.35
C CYS A 79 -12.88 -3.51 2.48
N VAL A 80 -12.36 -3.46 1.25
CA VAL A 80 -12.61 -2.32 0.37
C VAL A 80 -14.05 -2.39 -0.15
N PRO A 81 -14.83 -1.30 -0.08
CA PRO A 81 -16.18 -1.25 -0.64
C PRO A 81 -16.16 -1.62 -2.13
N GLY A 82 -16.93 -2.64 -2.52
CA GLY A 82 -16.94 -3.19 -3.89
C GLY A 82 -15.98 -4.37 -4.11
N LEU A 83 -15.13 -4.70 -3.12
CA LEU A 83 -14.18 -5.81 -3.16
C LEU A 83 -14.56 -7.03 -2.30
N ALA A 84 -15.81 -7.09 -1.84
CA ALA A 84 -16.29 -7.95 -0.75
C ALA A 84 -16.20 -9.48 -0.94
N TYR A 85 -15.52 -9.99 -1.96
CA TYR A 85 -15.31 -11.43 -2.10
C TYR A 85 -14.01 -11.76 -2.84
N LEU A 86 -12.93 -11.99 -2.09
CA LEU A 86 -11.75 -12.70 -2.55
C LEU A 86 -11.84 -14.15 -2.05
N PRO A 87 -12.13 -15.14 -2.91
CA PRO A 87 -12.12 -16.53 -2.50
C PRO A 87 -10.71 -16.92 -2.04
N CYS A 88 -10.58 -17.46 -0.84
CA CYS A 88 -9.32 -18.00 -0.33
C CYS A 88 -8.77 -19.05 -1.31
N GLY A 89 -7.67 -18.74 -1.98
CA GLY A 89 -7.07 -19.62 -2.98
C GLY A 89 -6.45 -18.79 -4.11
N THR A 90 -5.14 -18.94 -4.28
CA THR A 90 -4.25 -18.18 -5.18
C THR A 90 -4.68 -18.08 -6.64
N ALA A 91 -5.64 -18.87 -7.10
CA ALA A 91 -6.18 -18.80 -8.46
C ALA A 91 -7.17 -17.64 -8.68
N ASN A 92 -7.98 -17.27 -7.68
CA ASN A 92 -9.06 -16.30 -7.88
C ASN A 92 -8.65 -14.84 -7.63
N ALA A 93 -7.76 -14.59 -6.66
CA ALA A 93 -7.27 -13.22 -6.41
C ALA A 93 -6.53 -12.62 -7.61
N ALA A 94 -5.81 -13.46 -8.36
CA ALA A 94 -5.10 -13.10 -9.58
C ALA A 94 -6.05 -12.66 -10.70
N SER A 95 -6.98 -13.53 -11.10
CA SER A 95 -7.96 -13.21 -12.15
C SER A 95 -8.86 -12.04 -11.76
N TRP A 96 -9.20 -11.92 -10.49
CA TRP A 96 -10.04 -10.83 -10.01
C TRP A 96 -9.27 -9.49 -9.96
N LEU A 97 -7.99 -9.47 -9.58
CA LEU A 97 -7.18 -8.24 -9.62
C LEU A 97 -6.71 -7.88 -11.05
N ALA A 98 -6.72 -8.83 -11.99
CA ALA A 98 -6.24 -8.62 -13.36
C ALA A 98 -6.88 -7.43 -14.08
N GLU A 99 -8.18 -7.21 -13.84
CA GLU A 99 -8.97 -6.16 -14.49
C GLU A 99 -9.13 -4.89 -13.64
N ARG A 100 -8.51 -4.84 -12.45
CA ARG A 100 -8.73 -3.76 -11.48
C ARG A 100 -7.60 -2.76 -11.43
N ASP A 101 -7.96 -1.48 -11.36
CA ASP A 101 -7.07 -0.35 -11.10
C ASP A 101 -7.16 0.03 -9.62
N LEU A 102 -6.29 -0.58 -8.81
CA LEU A 102 -6.35 -0.54 -7.35
C LEU A 102 -5.00 -0.16 -6.74
N LEU A 103 -5.04 0.65 -5.69
CA LEU A 103 -3.90 0.92 -4.82
C LEU A 103 -3.99 0.13 -3.52
N LEU A 104 -3.04 -0.79 -3.31
CA LEU A 104 -2.85 -1.48 -2.04
C LEU A 104 -1.81 -0.75 -1.19
N VAL A 105 -2.22 -0.28 -0.02
CA VAL A 105 -1.40 0.45 0.95
C VAL A 105 -1.09 -0.47 2.12
N LEU A 106 0.20 -0.72 2.37
CA LEU A 106 0.70 -1.62 3.40
C LEU A 106 1.41 -0.80 4.48
N ASP A 107 0.72 -0.47 5.56
CA ASP A 107 1.30 0.31 6.66
C ASP A 107 1.87 -0.63 7.74
N GLY A 108 3.18 -0.81 7.75
CA GLY A 108 3.89 -1.77 8.62
C GLY A 108 4.40 -3.00 7.88
N SER A 109 4.85 -2.85 6.63
CA SER A 109 5.27 -3.96 5.76
C SER A 109 6.42 -4.83 6.30
N ASP A 110 7.10 -4.37 7.35
CA ASP A 110 8.03 -5.15 8.17
C ASP A 110 7.43 -6.46 8.71
N GLN A 111 6.12 -6.47 8.93
CA GLN A 111 5.41 -7.61 9.51
C GLN A 111 5.05 -8.68 8.48
N LEU A 112 5.29 -8.44 7.19
CA LEU A 112 4.96 -9.41 6.14
C LEU A 112 5.97 -10.55 6.10
N ASP A 113 5.45 -11.76 6.19
CA ASP A 113 6.23 -12.97 5.99
C ASP A 113 6.67 -13.15 4.52
N ALA A 114 7.55 -14.13 4.30
CA ALA A 114 8.05 -14.43 2.96
C ALA A 114 6.95 -14.94 2.00
N GLY A 115 5.93 -15.62 2.52
CA GLY A 115 4.79 -16.12 1.76
C GLY A 115 3.94 -14.98 1.20
N ALA A 116 3.63 -13.99 2.02
CA ALA A 116 2.93 -12.77 1.66
C ALA A 116 3.69 -11.98 0.59
N ARG A 117 5.01 -11.82 0.74
CA ARG A 117 5.84 -11.15 -0.29
C ARG A 117 5.83 -11.90 -1.62
N ARG A 118 5.97 -13.24 -1.58
CA ARG A 118 5.90 -14.07 -2.80
C ARG A 118 4.53 -13.93 -3.47
N TRP A 119 3.47 -13.90 -2.68
CA TRP A 119 2.11 -13.72 -3.19
C TRP A 119 1.90 -12.35 -3.84
N LEU A 120 2.35 -11.26 -3.19
CA LEU A 120 2.34 -9.91 -3.78
C LEU A 120 3.09 -9.85 -5.10
N ARG A 121 4.25 -10.51 -5.21
CA ARG A 121 5.00 -10.62 -6.46
C ARG A 121 4.21 -11.32 -7.56
N THR A 122 3.53 -12.42 -7.23
CA THR A 122 2.65 -13.12 -8.18
C THR A 122 1.50 -12.22 -8.63
N LEU A 123 0.86 -11.49 -7.70
CA LEU A 123 -0.22 -10.56 -8.03
C LEU A 123 0.22 -9.44 -8.96
N LEU A 124 1.39 -8.84 -8.72
CA LEU A 124 1.93 -7.83 -9.63
C LEU A 124 2.10 -8.41 -11.04
N GLY A 125 2.54 -9.65 -11.20
CA GLY A 125 2.72 -10.29 -12.51
C GLY A 125 1.43 -10.44 -13.32
N VAL A 126 0.27 -10.56 -12.67
CA VAL A 126 -1.02 -10.86 -13.32
C VAL A 126 -2.00 -9.68 -13.30
N ALA A 127 -1.79 -8.70 -12.40
CA ALA A 127 -2.63 -7.52 -12.24
C ALA A 127 -1.87 -6.26 -12.67
N PRO A 128 -1.94 -5.85 -13.95
CA PRO A 128 -1.24 -4.66 -14.44
C PRO A 128 -1.71 -3.36 -13.76
N GLY A 129 -2.99 -3.27 -13.39
CA GLY A 129 -3.57 -2.13 -12.69
C GLY A 129 -3.27 -2.07 -11.18
N LEU A 130 -2.79 -3.16 -10.58
CA LEU A 130 -2.42 -3.18 -9.16
C LEU A 130 -1.16 -2.34 -8.91
N ARG A 131 -1.27 -1.43 -7.94
CA ARG A 131 -0.14 -0.66 -7.41
C ARG A 131 -0.01 -0.85 -5.91
N ILE A 132 1.22 -0.87 -5.42
CA ILE A 132 1.54 -1.08 -4.00
C ILE A 132 2.27 0.14 -3.45
N LEU A 133 1.75 0.68 -2.34
CA LEU A 133 2.41 1.68 -1.52
C LEU A 133 2.67 1.10 -0.13
N ALA A 134 3.93 0.93 0.25
CA ALA A 134 4.27 0.32 1.52
C ALA A 134 5.02 1.29 2.45
N ALA A 135 4.84 1.12 3.76
CA ALA A 135 5.63 1.75 4.80
C ALA A 135 6.30 0.68 5.67
N GLY A 136 7.63 0.63 5.67
CA GLY A 136 8.42 -0.40 6.36
C GLY A 136 9.82 0.08 6.74
N ARG A 137 10.59 -0.66 7.53
CA ARG A 137 12.00 -0.33 7.83
C ARG A 137 12.90 -0.68 6.65
N THR A 138 12.50 -1.69 5.89
CA THR A 138 13.24 -2.19 4.73
C THR A 138 12.36 -2.21 3.48
N ALA A 139 13.00 -2.32 2.32
CA ALA A 139 12.31 -2.62 1.07
C ALA A 139 11.55 -3.96 1.15
N LEU A 140 10.52 -4.10 0.32
CA LEU A 140 9.77 -5.34 0.16
C LEU A 140 10.57 -6.39 -0.63
N GLY A 141 11.43 -5.94 -1.55
CA GLY A 141 12.16 -6.78 -2.50
C GLY A 141 11.30 -7.19 -3.70
N LEU A 142 10.43 -6.30 -4.18
CA LEU A 142 9.54 -6.57 -5.32
C LEU A 142 10.11 -6.01 -6.62
N GLU A 143 9.71 -6.58 -7.75
CA GLU A 143 10.08 -6.09 -9.07
C GLU A 143 9.60 -4.65 -9.29
N GLN A 144 10.44 -3.82 -9.91
CA GLN A 144 10.17 -2.41 -10.18
C GLN A 144 9.88 -1.57 -8.91
N GLU A 145 10.32 -2.05 -7.74
CA GLU A 145 10.20 -1.33 -6.49
C GLU A 145 11.06 -0.07 -6.47
N ARG A 146 10.39 1.06 -6.26
CA ARG A 146 11.05 2.32 -5.92
C ARG A 146 11.09 2.47 -4.41
N ILE A 147 12.24 2.90 -3.90
CA ILE A 147 12.42 3.13 -2.46
C ILE A 147 12.51 4.64 -2.22
N HIS A 148 11.71 5.12 -1.27
CA HIS A 148 11.83 6.45 -0.71
C HIS A 148 12.29 6.34 0.74
N ARG A 149 13.25 7.16 1.17
CA ARG A 149 13.78 7.14 2.54
C ARG A 149 13.35 8.43 3.25
N LEU A 150 12.78 8.26 4.44
CA LEU A 150 12.57 9.30 5.45
C LEU A 150 13.72 9.32 6.45
#